data_AF-I3K8B0-F1
#
_entry.id   AF-I3K8B0-F1
#
_cell.length_a   1.000
_cell.length_b   1.000
_cell.length_c   1.000
_cell.angle_alpha   90.00
_cell.angle_beta   90.00
_cell.angle_gamma   90.00
#
_symmetry.space_group_name_H-M   'P 1'
#
loop_
_entity.id
_entity.type
_entity.pdbx_description
1 polymer ?
#
loop_
_entity_poly.entity_id
_entity_poly.type
_entity_poly.pdbx_seq_one_letter_code
_entity_poly.pdbx_strand_id
1 'polypeptide(L)'
;MKIAVEGCCHGELDKIYETIEYLEQKEGVKVDLLLCCGDFQAVRNEGDLKCMAVPAKYRTMQTFYKYYSGEKAAPVLTIFIGGNHEASNHLQELPYGGWVAPNIYYLGYAGVIRYKGIRIGGLSGIFKSRDYRKGHHEFPPYNPETLRSAYHIRNIEVFKLKQIQMPIDIFMSHDWPRGIYYYGSTKELLRKKKFLRQEVESNSLGSPAAEELLAHLQPSYWFSAHLHVKFAAIMQHPPKGKSAPHVTKFLSLDKCLPHREFLQIVDIPERPGSSEGLEYDPEWLAILKATNTLQRTTPHPWNPPENNGLHERWDFSASEAAMMQVVEDLSGDLGIPDNFSLTVPSYNPNKPHPQATPSYNTNPQTTELCAKLGLTDIYAQVGRGEDEVARVQGSTGGEDDDDEDEDSLGSTDEPSEYPTDTSGLSGSFNPDEITIEDEWEEEELKAEVKGDELFDAKAGEIHTPSRMVLPEPKCGVSPPPLPDLMNLPPPSHSTPAHAQFGADRAAQGSGDDEDVTAARILKRTSIESGDAGSRGPTPRIKRRNQVIYTAAEDDECEG
;
A
#
# COMPACT_ATOMS: atom_id res chain seq x y z
N MET A 1 3.93 -28.08 -2.67
CA MET A 1 3.98 -27.30 -1.42
C MET A 1 2.62 -26.75 -1.07
N LYS A 2 2.34 -26.64 0.23
CA LYS A 2 1.15 -25.98 0.79
C LYS A 2 1.54 -24.57 1.23
N ILE A 3 0.91 -23.56 0.65
CA ILE A 3 1.18 -22.16 1.01
C ILE A 3 -0.07 -21.62 1.71
N ALA A 4 0.09 -21.10 2.93
CA ALA A 4 -0.94 -20.34 3.61
C ALA A 4 -0.89 -18.89 3.12
N VAL A 5 -2.03 -18.34 2.74
CA VAL A 5 -2.19 -16.94 2.37
C VAL A 5 -3.04 -16.27 3.44
N GLU A 6 -2.60 -15.11 3.91
CA GLU A 6 -3.23 -14.32 4.96
C GLU A 6 -3.54 -12.91 4.44
N GLY A 7 -4.67 -12.36 4.86
CA GLY A 7 -5.16 -11.04 4.50
C GLY A 7 -4.45 -9.90 5.24
N CYS A 8 -5.15 -9.25 6.17
CA CYS A 8 -4.58 -8.21 7.04
C CYS A 8 -4.28 -8.77 8.44
N CYS A 9 -3.00 -8.77 8.82
CA CYS A 9 -2.55 -9.39 10.07
C CYS A 9 -2.93 -8.58 11.33
N HIS A 10 -2.78 -7.25 11.28
CA HIS A 10 -2.92 -6.34 12.41
C HIS A 10 -2.18 -6.76 13.68
N GLY A 11 -0.99 -7.38 13.51
CA GLY A 11 -0.12 -7.84 14.60
C GLY A 11 -0.59 -9.11 15.32
N GLU A 12 -1.63 -9.79 14.84
CA GLU A 12 -2.22 -11.01 15.43
C GLU A 12 -1.44 -12.29 15.04
N LEU A 13 -0.11 -12.21 15.00
CA LEU A 13 0.76 -13.30 14.55
C LEU A 13 0.56 -14.60 15.33
N ASP A 14 0.41 -14.50 16.65
CA ASP A 14 0.14 -15.66 17.52
C ASP A 14 -1.10 -16.42 17.05
N LYS A 15 -2.22 -15.73 16.80
CA LYS A 15 -3.47 -16.34 16.34
C LYS A 15 -3.34 -16.95 14.94
N ILE A 16 -2.60 -16.29 14.05
CA ILE A 16 -2.35 -16.80 12.69
C ILE A 16 -1.58 -18.11 12.75
N TYR A 17 -0.49 -18.16 13.51
CA TYR A 17 0.31 -19.38 13.66
C TYR A 17 -0.45 -20.50 14.39
N GLU A 18 -1.20 -20.19 15.45
CA GLU A 18 -2.09 -21.14 16.13
C GLU A 18 -3.15 -21.72 15.17
N THR A 19 -3.69 -20.88 14.28
CA THR A 19 -4.66 -21.32 13.27
C THR A 19 -4.02 -22.24 12.23
N ILE A 20 -2.81 -21.92 11.77
CA ILE A 20 -2.06 -22.78 10.85
C ILE A 20 -1.78 -24.13 11.50
N GLU A 21 -1.27 -24.14 12.74
CA GLU A 21 -0.99 -25.38 13.49
C GLU A 21 -2.26 -26.23 13.64
N TYR A 22 -3.38 -25.61 14.00
CA TYR A 22 -4.67 -26.32 14.08
C TYR A 22 -5.07 -26.95 12.74
N LEU A 23 -4.89 -26.24 11.62
CA LEU A 23 -5.20 -26.77 10.28
C LEU A 23 -4.25 -27.89 9.87
N GLU A 24 -2.96 -27.78 10.16
CA GLU A 24 -1.98 -28.84 9.93
C GLU A 24 -2.38 -30.14 10.66
N GLN A 25 -2.74 -30.03 11.95
CA GLN A 25 -3.17 -31.17 12.76
C GLN A 25 -4.48 -31.77 12.28
N LYS A 26 -5.47 -30.92 11.95
CA LYS A 26 -6.81 -31.35 11.54
C LYS A 26 -6.82 -32.02 10.17
N GLU A 27 -6.05 -31.49 9.22
CA GLU A 27 -6.08 -31.92 7.83
C GLU A 27 -4.94 -32.88 7.47
N GLY A 28 -3.98 -33.08 8.39
CA GLY A 28 -2.82 -33.94 8.15
C GLY A 28 -1.89 -33.39 7.06
N VAL A 29 -1.78 -32.06 6.98
CA VAL A 29 -0.93 -31.34 6.01
C VAL A 29 0.17 -30.59 6.75
N LYS A 30 1.25 -30.25 6.04
CA LYS A 30 2.28 -29.33 6.51
C LYS A 30 2.29 -28.10 5.62
N VAL A 31 2.21 -26.91 6.21
CA VAL A 31 2.35 -25.62 5.52
C VAL A 31 3.85 -25.34 5.37
N ASP A 32 4.27 -25.11 4.14
CA ASP A 32 5.66 -24.81 3.77
C ASP A 32 5.99 -23.32 3.89
N LEU A 33 4.99 -22.44 3.74
CA LEU A 33 5.17 -21.00 3.64
C LEU A 33 3.89 -20.26 4.02
N LEU A 34 4.03 -19.13 4.72
CA LEU A 34 2.98 -18.16 4.96
C LEU A 34 3.26 -16.88 4.15
N LEU A 35 2.25 -16.39 3.42
CA LEU A 35 2.26 -15.13 2.70
C LEU A 35 1.26 -14.16 3.32
N CYS A 36 1.73 -13.06 3.92
CA CYS A 36 0.88 -12.01 4.50
C CYS A 36 0.78 -10.80 3.55
N CYS A 37 -0.45 -10.43 3.18
CA CYS A 37 -0.70 -9.41 2.16
C CYS A 37 -0.70 -7.96 2.71
N GLY A 38 -0.19 -7.74 3.92
CA GLY A 38 0.01 -6.41 4.50
C GLY A 38 -0.70 -6.19 5.83
N ASP A 39 -0.64 -4.95 6.30
CA ASP A 39 -0.97 -4.56 7.68
C ASP A 39 -0.35 -5.52 8.69
N PHE A 40 0.92 -5.86 8.45
CA PHE A 40 1.66 -6.84 9.25
C PHE A 40 1.93 -6.33 10.67
N GLN A 41 2.16 -5.01 10.81
CA GLN A 41 2.46 -4.34 12.05
C GLN A 41 3.73 -4.89 12.73
N ALA A 42 4.86 -4.82 12.03
CA ALA A 42 6.19 -5.21 12.53
C ALA A 42 6.73 -4.24 13.62
N VAL A 43 5.96 -3.99 14.69
CA VAL A 43 6.28 -3.02 15.76
C VAL A 43 7.26 -3.61 16.77
N ARG A 44 8.48 -3.07 16.87
CA ARG A 44 9.51 -3.58 17.78
C ARG A 44 9.39 -2.99 19.18
N ASN A 45 8.97 -1.73 19.29
CA ASN A 45 8.82 -0.97 20.55
C ASN A 45 7.80 0.17 20.43
N GLU A 46 7.61 0.94 21.52
CA GLU A 46 6.64 2.04 21.56
C GLU A 46 7.00 3.23 20.66
N GLY A 47 8.28 3.38 20.27
CA GLY A 47 8.71 4.38 19.30
C GLY A 47 8.20 4.05 17.90
N ASP A 48 8.34 2.78 17.48
CA ASP A 48 7.76 2.27 16.24
C ASP A 48 6.22 2.37 16.25
N LEU A 49 5.58 2.11 17.40
CA LEU A 49 4.12 2.21 17.53
C LEU A 49 3.62 3.63 17.21
N LYS A 50 4.42 4.66 17.48
CA LYS A 50 4.09 6.05 17.13
C LYS A 50 4.21 6.35 15.64
N CYS A 51 4.94 5.52 14.90
CA CYS A 51 5.15 5.62 13.45
C CYS A 51 4.04 4.95 12.64
N MET A 52 3.03 4.40 13.31
CA MET A 52 1.85 3.81 12.67
C MET A 52 0.75 4.86 12.49
N ALA A 53 0.21 4.96 11.27
CA ALA A 53 -0.90 5.85 10.94
C ALA A 53 -2.26 5.31 11.41
N VAL A 54 -2.33 4.94 12.68
CA VAL A 54 -3.56 4.52 13.37
C VAL A 54 -3.90 5.57 14.43
N PRO A 55 -5.18 5.90 14.69
CA PRO A 55 -5.54 6.79 15.79
C PRO A 55 -4.95 6.30 17.13
N ALA A 56 -4.40 7.21 17.93
CA ALA A 56 -3.62 6.85 19.12
C ALA A 56 -4.35 5.90 20.10
N LYS A 57 -5.68 6.03 20.22
CA LYS A 57 -6.54 5.17 21.06
C LYS A 57 -6.63 3.70 20.60
N TYR A 58 -6.32 3.41 19.35
CA TYR A 58 -6.40 2.06 18.76
C TYR A 58 -5.03 1.40 18.58
N ARG A 59 -3.94 2.12 18.87
CA ARG A 59 -2.58 1.58 18.77
C ARG A 59 -2.32 0.59 19.90
N THR A 60 -1.94 -0.63 19.52
CA THR A 60 -1.56 -1.69 20.46
C THR A 60 -0.24 -2.31 20.03
N MET A 61 0.60 -2.69 21.00
CA MET A 61 1.92 -3.31 20.74
C MET A 61 1.82 -4.71 20.11
N GLN A 62 0.67 -5.37 20.27
CA GLN A 62 0.42 -6.74 19.84
C GLN A 62 1.56 -7.70 20.21
N THR A 63 2.03 -8.54 19.27
CA THR A 63 2.92 -9.66 19.60
C THR A 63 4.22 -9.71 18.79
N PHE A 64 4.38 -8.89 17.74
CA PHE A 64 5.57 -8.93 16.88
C PHE A 64 6.88 -8.75 17.66
N TYR A 65 6.91 -7.86 18.66
CA TYR A 65 8.12 -7.61 19.46
C TYR A 65 8.71 -8.89 20.10
N LYS A 66 7.89 -9.93 20.34
CA LYS A 66 8.33 -11.23 20.88
C LYS A 66 9.12 -12.05 19.85
N TYR A 67 8.73 -11.97 18.59
CA TYR A 67 9.44 -12.61 17.48
C TYR A 67 10.74 -11.86 17.18
N TYR A 68 10.66 -10.53 17.19
CA TYR A 68 11.83 -9.66 17.05
C TYR A 68 12.87 -9.92 18.16
N SER A 69 12.45 -9.99 19.43
CA SER A 69 13.35 -10.20 20.57
C SER A 69 13.90 -11.65 20.71
N GLY A 70 13.30 -12.61 20.00
CA GLY A 70 13.58 -14.04 20.14
C GLY A 70 12.88 -14.72 21.32
N GLU A 71 11.93 -14.06 22.00
CA GLU A 71 11.02 -14.71 22.96
C GLU A 71 10.17 -15.80 22.29
N LYS A 72 9.81 -15.57 21.02
CA LYS A 72 9.13 -16.54 20.15
C LYS A 72 9.88 -16.72 18.84
N ALA A 73 9.72 -17.89 18.23
CA ALA A 73 10.19 -18.18 16.87
C ALA A 73 8.99 -18.41 15.96
N ALA A 74 9.04 -17.89 14.72
CA ALA A 74 8.00 -18.16 13.74
C ALA A 74 8.06 -19.63 13.30
N PRO A 75 6.98 -20.42 13.46
CA PRO A 75 6.98 -21.87 13.20
C PRO A 75 6.93 -22.22 11.71
N VAL A 76 6.63 -21.25 10.85
CA VAL A 76 6.55 -21.37 9.40
C VAL A 76 7.29 -20.17 8.81
N LEU A 77 8.00 -20.37 7.70
CA LEU A 77 8.62 -19.28 6.97
C LEU A 77 7.54 -18.29 6.52
N THR A 78 7.66 -17.04 6.93
CA THR A 78 6.65 -16.01 6.69
C THR A 78 7.25 -14.93 5.80
N ILE A 79 6.62 -14.67 4.65
CA ILE A 79 6.94 -13.55 3.78
C ILE A 79 5.79 -12.56 3.82
N PHE A 80 6.08 -11.27 3.90
CA PHE A 80 5.05 -10.23 3.87
C PHE A 80 5.44 -9.02 3.03
N ILE A 81 4.41 -8.29 2.59
CA ILE A 81 4.49 -6.93 2.06
C ILE A 81 3.90 -5.95 3.08
N GLY A 82 4.17 -4.66 2.97
CA GLY A 82 3.57 -3.64 3.84
C GLY A 82 2.15 -3.25 3.41
N GLY A 83 1.30 -2.89 4.37
CA GLY A 83 0.01 -2.22 4.14
C GLY A 83 0.02 -0.74 4.56
N ASN A 84 -1.11 -0.23 5.04
CA ASN A 84 -1.25 1.14 5.57
C ASN A 84 -1.09 1.23 7.11
N HIS A 85 -1.25 0.11 7.82
CA HIS A 85 -1.04 0.02 9.26
C HIS A 85 0.29 -0.65 9.55
N GLU A 86 1.38 0.11 9.40
CA GLU A 86 2.73 -0.41 9.59
C GLU A 86 3.56 0.45 10.54
N ALA A 87 4.56 -0.18 11.17
CA ALA A 87 5.70 0.53 11.71
C ALA A 87 6.57 1.02 10.54
N SER A 88 6.14 2.10 9.88
CA SER A 88 6.75 2.56 8.62
C SER A 88 8.25 2.77 8.77
N ASN A 89 8.70 3.39 9.87
CA ASN A 89 10.12 3.59 10.13
C ASN A 89 10.93 2.30 10.10
N HIS A 90 10.43 1.21 10.68
CA HIS A 90 11.10 -0.09 10.67
C HIS A 90 11.15 -0.68 9.26
N LEU A 91 10.04 -0.66 8.51
CA LEU A 91 10.01 -1.20 7.15
C LEU A 91 10.88 -0.38 6.19
N GLN A 92 10.97 0.93 6.39
CA GLN A 92 11.82 1.80 5.58
C GLN A 92 13.32 1.57 5.81
N GLU A 93 13.75 0.91 6.91
CA GLU A 93 15.14 0.46 7.08
C GLU A 93 15.52 -0.66 6.07
N LEU A 94 14.53 -1.32 5.47
CA LEU A 94 14.64 -2.49 4.58
C LEU A 94 13.94 -2.24 3.22
N PRO A 95 14.29 -1.18 2.46
CA PRO A 95 13.58 -0.83 1.23
C PRO A 95 13.71 -1.90 0.12
N TYR A 96 14.76 -2.71 0.16
CA TYR A 96 15.02 -3.83 -0.76
C TYR A 96 14.61 -5.21 -0.19
N GLY A 97 13.94 -5.21 0.96
CA GLY A 97 13.58 -6.41 1.70
C GLY A 97 14.67 -6.90 2.65
N GLY A 98 14.28 -7.77 3.57
CA GLY A 98 15.16 -8.35 4.58
C GLY A 98 14.41 -9.01 5.72
N TRP A 99 15.15 -9.68 6.59
CA TRP A 99 14.60 -10.32 7.78
C TRP A 99 14.22 -9.27 8.84
N VAL A 100 12.97 -9.26 9.26
CA VAL A 100 12.48 -8.41 10.38
C VAL A 100 12.48 -9.15 11.71
N ALA A 101 12.55 -10.48 11.65
CA ALA A 101 12.77 -11.41 12.75
C ALA A 101 13.26 -12.74 12.14
N PRO A 102 13.82 -13.67 12.92
CA PRO A 102 14.17 -14.99 12.39
C PRO A 102 12.95 -15.66 11.74
N ASN A 103 13.11 -16.13 10.50
CA ASN A 103 12.07 -16.81 9.72
C ASN A 103 10.86 -15.91 9.32
N ILE A 104 11.00 -14.58 9.42
CA ILE A 104 10.01 -13.59 8.94
C ILE A 104 10.71 -12.57 8.01
N TYR A 105 10.38 -12.61 6.73
CA TYR A 105 11.00 -11.83 5.66
C TYR A 105 10.05 -10.76 5.10
N TYR A 106 10.50 -9.51 5.09
CA TYR A 106 9.82 -8.41 4.40
C TYR A 106 10.31 -8.31 2.95
N LEU A 107 9.41 -8.16 1.98
CA LEU A 107 9.77 -8.04 0.56
C LEU A 107 10.37 -6.68 0.15
N GLY A 108 10.30 -5.66 1.01
CA GLY A 108 10.70 -4.29 0.67
C GLY A 108 9.54 -3.47 0.11
N TYR A 109 9.83 -2.25 -0.36
CA TYR A 109 8.80 -1.42 -1.02
C TYR A 109 8.21 -2.13 -2.25
N ALA A 110 9.07 -2.82 -2.98
CA ALA A 110 8.72 -3.85 -3.94
C ALA A 110 9.88 -4.85 -4.01
N GLY A 111 9.59 -6.10 -4.37
CA GLY A 111 10.60 -7.14 -4.42
C GLY A 111 10.17 -8.35 -5.24
N VAL A 112 11.16 -9.11 -5.72
CA VAL A 112 10.96 -10.48 -6.22
C VAL A 112 12.02 -11.37 -5.60
N ILE A 113 11.56 -12.50 -5.05
CA ILE A 113 12.41 -13.55 -4.49
C ILE A 113 12.00 -14.90 -5.04
N ARG A 114 12.82 -15.91 -4.78
CA ARG A 114 12.55 -17.30 -5.16
C ARG A 114 12.46 -18.17 -3.91
N TYR A 115 11.55 -19.13 -3.94
CA TYR A 115 11.39 -20.14 -2.89
C TYR A 115 10.97 -21.46 -3.53
N LYS A 116 11.70 -22.55 -3.29
CA LYS A 116 11.42 -23.88 -3.89
C LYS A 116 11.14 -23.81 -5.41
N GLY A 117 11.85 -22.91 -6.08
CA GLY A 117 11.83 -22.68 -7.52
C GLY A 117 10.67 -21.86 -8.08
N ILE A 118 9.73 -21.39 -7.25
CA ILE A 118 8.72 -20.40 -7.67
C ILE A 118 9.23 -18.98 -7.47
N ARG A 119 8.74 -18.04 -8.29
CA ARG A 119 9.01 -16.60 -8.18
C ARG A 119 7.84 -15.88 -7.51
N ILE A 120 8.15 -15.20 -6.41
CA ILE A 120 7.18 -14.46 -5.58
C ILE A 120 7.53 -12.99 -5.67
N GLY A 121 6.65 -12.20 -6.29
CA GLY A 121 6.75 -10.74 -6.37
C GLY A 121 5.80 -10.05 -5.39
N GLY A 122 6.13 -8.82 -5.01
CA GLY A 122 5.26 -8.02 -4.15
C GLY A 122 5.41 -6.52 -4.37
N LEU A 123 4.32 -5.78 -4.11
CA LEU A 123 4.26 -4.34 -4.04
C LEU A 123 3.63 -3.92 -2.70
N SER A 124 4.41 -3.26 -1.86
CA SER A 124 3.99 -2.79 -0.55
C SER A 124 3.25 -1.45 -0.63
N GLY A 125 2.31 -1.25 0.29
CA GLY A 125 1.61 0.01 0.49
C GLY A 125 0.30 0.13 -0.28
N ILE A 126 -0.28 1.34 -0.22
CA ILE A 126 -1.57 1.67 -0.83
C ILE A 126 -1.43 2.77 -1.88
N PHE A 127 -2.32 2.82 -2.87
CA PHE A 127 -2.24 3.84 -3.92
C PHE A 127 -2.88 5.16 -3.50
N LYS A 128 -2.12 6.26 -3.60
CA LYS A 128 -2.63 7.63 -3.53
C LYS A 128 -1.99 8.50 -4.61
N SER A 129 -2.83 9.04 -5.50
CA SER A 129 -2.40 9.79 -6.69
C SER A 129 -1.44 10.95 -6.37
N ARG A 130 -1.73 11.70 -5.30
CA ARG A 130 -0.95 12.86 -4.87
C ARG A 130 0.51 12.55 -4.49
N ASP A 131 0.80 11.32 -4.06
CA ASP A 131 2.13 10.90 -3.61
C ASP A 131 2.82 9.98 -4.62
N TYR A 132 2.06 9.38 -5.55
CA TYR A 132 2.56 8.41 -6.53
C TYR A 132 3.77 8.91 -7.33
N ARG A 133 3.83 10.20 -7.68
CA ARG A 133 4.93 10.80 -8.44
C ARG A 133 6.09 11.33 -7.59
N LYS A 134 6.05 11.18 -6.27
CA LYS A 134 7.11 11.70 -5.38
C LYS A 134 8.24 10.69 -5.20
N GLY A 135 9.35 11.14 -4.62
CA GLY A 135 10.33 10.25 -4.01
C GLY A 135 9.93 9.82 -2.60
N HIS A 136 10.69 8.88 -2.04
CA HIS A 136 10.61 8.51 -0.61
C HIS A 136 11.42 9.51 0.21
N HIS A 137 10.72 10.49 0.77
CA HIS A 137 11.30 11.64 1.47
C HIS A 137 10.90 11.69 2.95
N GLU A 138 10.06 10.75 3.37
CA GLU A 138 9.52 10.62 4.70
C GLU A 138 10.49 9.89 5.61
N PHE A 139 10.92 10.55 6.69
CA PHE A 139 11.78 9.97 7.70
C PHE A 139 11.36 10.45 9.10
N PRO A 140 11.62 9.67 10.17
CA PRO A 140 11.38 10.13 11.54
C PRO A 140 12.19 11.41 11.86
N PRO A 141 11.62 12.37 12.60
CA PRO A 141 10.26 12.39 13.14
C PRO A 141 9.21 12.73 12.07
N TYR A 142 8.16 11.90 11.97
CA TYR A 142 7.06 12.17 11.03
C TYR A 142 6.10 13.23 11.56
N ASN A 143 5.61 14.06 10.65
CA ASN A 143 4.38 14.81 10.83
C ASN A 143 3.15 13.98 10.37
N PRO A 144 1.90 14.42 10.59
CA PRO A 144 0.72 13.65 10.20
C PRO A 144 0.61 13.33 8.70
N GLU A 145 1.20 14.14 7.83
CA GLU A 145 1.19 13.92 6.37
C GLU A 145 2.20 12.84 5.97
N THR A 146 3.45 13.00 6.37
CA THR A 146 4.56 12.08 6.12
C THR A 146 4.36 10.72 6.79
N LEU A 147 3.67 10.68 7.93
CA LEU A 147 3.24 9.44 8.58
C LEU A 147 2.34 8.59 7.67
N ARG A 148 1.54 9.24 6.81
CA ARG A 148 0.67 8.58 5.83
C ARG A 148 1.39 8.32 4.52
N SER A 149 2.06 9.33 3.98
CA SER A 149 2.69 9.19 2.67
C SER A 149 3.83 8.18 2.65
N ALA A 150 4.44 7.86 3.79
CA ALA A 150 5.47 6.83 3.92
C ALA A 150 5.06 5.43 3.42
N TYR A 151 3.79 5.05 3.50
CA TYR A 151 3.28 3.76 2.99
C TYR A 151 2.51 3.89 1.66
N HIS A 152 2.48 5.07 1.04
CA HIS A 152 1.87 5.18 -0.29
C HIS A 152 2.81 4.59 -1.36
N ILE A 153 2.26 3.92 -2.36
CA ILE A 153 3.01 3.41 -3.51
C ILE A 153 3.65 4.57 -4.29
N ARG A 154 4.89 4.39 -4.78
CA ARG A 154 5.53 5.32 -5.73
C ARG A 154 5.65 4.70 -7.12
N ASN A 155 5.69 5.57 -8.13
CA ASN A 155 5.82 5.17 -9.53
C ASN A 155 7.15 4.46 -9.85
N ILE A 156 8.20 4.68 -9.06
CA ILE A 156 9.50 4.02 -9.26
C ILE A 156 9.46 2.52 -8.96
N GLU A 157 8.73 2.09 -7.93
CA GLU A 157 8.53 0.66 -7.65
C GLU A 157 7.75 -0.01 -8.79
N VAL A 158 6.67 0.62 -9.27
CA VAL A 158 5.88 0.14 -10.41
C VAL A 158 6.73 0.08 -11.68
N PHE A 159 7.55 1.10 -11.92
CA PHE A 159 8.45 1.15 -13.07
C PHE A 159 9.46 0.01 -13.06
N LYS A 160 10.11 -0.26 -11.91
CA LYS A 160 11.05 -1.38 -11.74
C LYS A 160 10.36 -2.71 -12.01
N LEU A 161 9.18 -2.93 -11.43
CA LEU A 161 8.41 -4.17 -11.62
C LEU A 161 8.00 -4.37 -13.09
N LYS A 162 7.68 -3.30 -13.84
CA LYS A 162 7.42 -3.35 -15.29
C LYS A 162 8.63 -3.69 -16.16
N GLN A 163 9.84 -3.78 -15.58
CA GLN A 163 11.03 -4.22 -16.31
C GLN A 163 11.21 -5.74 -16.29
N ILE A 164 10.39 -6.46 -15.50
CA ILE A 164 10.43 -7.92 -15.37
C ILE A 164 9.91 -8.56 -16.67
N GLN A 165 10.69 -9.48 -17.21
CA GLN A 165 10.34 -10.25 -18.40
C GLN A 165 10.10 -11.72 -18.09
N MET A 166 10.82 -12.29 -17.10
CA MET A 166 10.60 -13.67 -16.71
C MET A 166 9.23 -13.83 -16.01
N PRO A 167 8.54 -14.97 -16.17
CA PRO A 167 7.23 -15.19 -15.55
C PRO A 167 7.27 -15.11 -14.02
N ILE A 168 6.20 -14.57 -13.41
CA ILE A 168 5.99 -14.58 -11.96
C ILE A 168 4.91 -15.61 -11.61
N ASP A 169 5.16 -16.43 -10.59
CA ASP A 169 4.19 -17.43 -10.16
C ASP A 169 3.15 -16.81 -9.22
N ILE A 170 3.59 -16.02 -8.25
CA ILE A 170 2.75 -15.36 -7.24
C ILE A 170 3.10 -13.87 -7.19
N PHE A 171 2.09 -13.00 -7.21
CA PHE A 171 2.26 -11.58 -6.94
C PHE A 171 1.38 -11.14 -5.77
N MET A 172 1.90 -10.27 -4.92
CA MET A 172 1.20 -9.75 -3.74
C MET A 172 1.05 -8.22 -3.81
N SER A 173 -0.12 -7.71 -3.48
CA SER A 173 -0.34 -6.26 -3.25
C SER A 173 -1.32 -6.08 -2.11
N HIS A 174 -1.16 -5.05 -1.28
CA HIS A 174 -2.11 -4.83 -0.19
C HIS A 174 -3.48 -4.45 -0.74
N ASP A 175 -3.53 -3.36 -1.50
CA ASP A 175 -4.70 -2.93 -2.26
C ASP A 175 -5.01 -3.89 -3.40
N TRP A 176 -6.28 -3.98 -3.76
CA TRP A 176 -6.70 -4.76 -4.91
C TRP A 176 -6.29 -4.06 -6.20
N PRO A 177 -5.93 -4.79 -7.26
CA PRO A 177 -5.91 -4.26 -8.61
C PRO A 177 -7.27 -3.67 -8.95
N ARG A 178 -7.30 -2.41 -9.38
CA ARG A 178 -8.55 -1.75 -9.77
C ARG A 178 -9.25 -2.56 -10.87
N GLY A 179 -10.57 -2.66 -10.77
CA GLY A 179 -11.40 -3.40 -11.72
C GLY A 179 -11.42 -4.93 -11.54
N ILE A 180 -10.58 -5.52 -10.66
CA ILE A 180 -10.54 -6.98 -10.47
C ILE A 180 -11.89 -7.57 -10.03
N TYR A 181 -12.72 -6.76 -9.37
CA TYR A 181 -14.06 -7.12 -8.94
C TYR A 181 -15.01 -7.45 -10.11
N TYR A 182 -14.73 -7.02 -11.35
CA TYR A 182 -15.49 -7.42 -12.54
C TYR A 182 -15.28 -8.89 -12.91
N TYR A 183 -14.17 -9.50 -12.49
CA TYR A 183 -13.79 -10.88 -12.80
C TYR A 183 -14.24 -11.90 -11.75
N GLY A 184 -14.90 -11.45 -10.69
CA GLY A 184 -15.52 -12.30 -9.66
C GLY A 184 -17.00 -11.96 -9.43
N SER A 185 -17.52 -12.33 -8.28
CA SER A 185 -18.94 -12.11 -7.95
C SER A 185 -19.18 -10.69 -7.40
N THR A 186 -19.18 -9.68 -8.26
CA THR A 186 -19.41 -8.27 -7.88
C THR A 186 -20.73 -8.09 -7.11
N LYS A 187 -21.77 -8.84 -7.49
CA LYS A 187 -23.07 -8.80 -6.79
C LYS A 187 -22.95 -9.26 -5.34
N GLU A 188 -22.21 -10.32 -5.08
CA GLU A 188 -21.99 -10.79 -3.71
C GLU A 188 -21.08 -9.88 -2.92
N LEU A 189 -20.04 -9.31 -3.55
CA LEU A 189 -19.20 -8.28 -2.95
C LEU A 189 -20.04 -7.11 -2.45
N LEU A 190 -20.87 -6.52 -3.32
CA LEU A 190 -21.74 -5.40 -2.97
C LEU A 190 -22.90 -5.76 -2.03
N ARG A 191 -23.20 -7.06 -1.89
CA ARG A 191 -24.12 -7.56 -0.85
C ARG A 191 -23.43 -7.61 0.51
N LYS A 192 -22.15 -8.00 0.54
CA LYS A 192 -21.34 -8.10 1.77
C LYS A 192 -20.84 -6.73 2.26
N LYS A 193 -20.50 -5.82 1.35
CA LYS A 193 -19.88 -4.52 1.61
C LYS A 193 -20.57 -3.46 0.75
N LYS A 194 -21.68 -2.90 1.25
CA LYS A 194 -22.57 -2.04 0.42
C LYS A 194 -21.94 -0.70 0.05
N PHE A 195 -21.11 -0.15 0.94
CA PHE A 195 -20.44 1.14 0.76
C PHE A 195 -19.48 1.15 -0.44
N LEU A 196 -18.97 -0.01 -0.86
CA LEU A 196 -18.11 -0.13 -2.05
C LEU A 196 -18.86 0.11 -3.38
N ARG A 197 -20.20 0.22 -3.35
CA ARG A 197 -21.02 0.37 -4.56
C ARG A 197 -20.59 1.55 -5.42
N GLN A 198 -20.43 2.71 -4.80
CA GLN A 198 -20.09 3.93 -5.53
C GLN A 198 -18.76 3.76 -6.26
N GLU A 199 -17.73 3.26 -5.56
CA GLU A 199 -16.40 3.07 -6.14
C GLU A 199 -16.37 1.98 -7.23
N VAL A 200 -17.20 0.95 -7.10
CA VAL A 200 -17.37 -0.09 -8.14
C VAL A 200 -18.06 0.48 -9.39
N GLU A 201 -19.07 1.34 -9.20
CA GLU A 201 -19.83 1.97 -10.29
C GLU A 201 -19.01 3.06 -10.99
N SER A 202 -18.19 3.82 -10.27
CA SER A 202 -17.27 4.83 -10.83
C SER A 202 -15.93 4.27 -11.31
N ASN A 203 -15.71 2.96 -11.19
CA ASN A 203 -14.44 2.31 -11.51
C ASN A 203 -13.23 2.93 -10.81
N SER A 204 -13.36 3.21 -9.51
CA SER A 204 -12.30 3.75 -8.65
C SER A 204 -11.88 2.84 -7.52
N LEU A 205 -12.57 1.71 -7.29
CA LEU A 205 -12.22 0.75 -6.23
C LEU A 205 -10.90 0.04 -6.55
N GLY A 206 -9.89 0.21 -5.70
CA GLY A 206 -8.58 -0.42 -5.80
C GLY A 206 -7.51 0.44 -6.47
N SER A 207 -6.31 -0.13 -6.60
CA SER A 207 -5.09 0.54 -7.06
C SER A 207 -4.94 0.48 -8.59
N PRO A 208 -4.88 1.63 -9.28
CA PRO A 208 -4.52 1.71 -10.69
C PRO A 208 -3.10 1.20 -10.98
N ALA A 209 -2.16 1.40 -10.05
CA ALA A 209 -0.81 0.87 -10.16
C ALA A 209 -0.78 -0.67 -10.15
N ALA A 210 -1.59 -1.29 -9.28
CA ALA A 210 -1.73 -2.74 -9.22
C ALA A 210 -2.49 -3.29 -10.44
N GLU A 211 -3.48 -2.57 -10.97
CA GLU A 211 -4.15 -2.89 -12.25
C GLU A 211 -3.14 -2.98 -13.41
N GLU A 212 -2.27 -1.98 -13.54
CA GLU A 212 -1.24 -1.93 -14.57
C GLU A 212 -0.26 -3.10 -14.45
N LEU A 213 0.20 -3.40 -13.23
CA LEU A 213 1.10 -4.52 -12.97
C LEU A 213 0.43 -5.87 -13.22
N LEU A 214 -0.83 -6.06 -12.84
CA LEU A 214 -1.58 -7.29 -13.11
C LEU A 214 -1.69 -7.55 -14.61
N ALA A 215 -2.02 -6.52 -15.40
CA ALA A 215 -2.11 -6.63 -16.85
C ALA A 215 -0.75 -6.90 -17.52
N HIS A 216 0.33 -6.33 -16.97
CA HIS A 216 1.68 -6.45 -17.51
C HIS A 216 2.35 -7.79 -17.17
N LEU A 217 2.43 -8.12 -15.87
CA LEU A 217 3.15 -9.27 -15.32
C LEU A 217 2.39 -10.58 -15.52
N GLN A 218 1.05 -10.53 -15.46
CA GLN A 218 0.16 -11.68 -15.66
C GLN A 218 0.59 -12.91 -14.82
N PRO A 219 0.70 -12.80 -13.48
CA PRO A 219 1.15 -13.91 -12.65
C PRO A 219 0.09 -15.02 -12.57
N SER A 220 0.48 -16.25 -12.21
CA SER A 220 -0.49 -17.34 -12.04
C SER A 220 -1.45 -17.08 -10.87
N TYR A 221 -0.95 -16.47 -9.79
CA TYR A 221 -1.71 -16.08 -8.61
C TYR A 221 -1.47 -14.60 -8.28
N TRP A 222 -2.54 -13.92 -7.88
CA TRP A 222 -2.49 -12.58 -7.30
C TRP A 222 -3.19 -12.58 -5.94
N PHE A 223 -2.49 -12.19 -4.89
CA PHE A 223 -3.03 -12.14 -3.53
C PHE A 223 -3.09 -10.71 -2.99
N SER A 224 -4.22 -10.36 -2.39
CA SER A 224 -4.46 -9.02 -1.80
C SER A 224 -5.23 -9.05 -0.50
N ALA A 225 -5.35 -7.88 0.14
CA ALA A 225 -6.07 -7.72 1.41
C ALA A 225 -6.83 -6.38 1.44
N HIS A 226 -6.63 -5.58 2.49
CA HIS A 226 -7.14 -4.22 2.71
C HIS A 226 -8.67 -4.10 2.87
N LEU A 227 -9.47 -4.59 1.94
CA LEU A 227 -10.93 -4.40 1.91
C LEU A 227 -11.72 -5.26 2.93
N HIS A 228 -11.03 -6.01 3.79
CA HIS A 228 -11.61 -6.85 4.85
C HIS A 228 -12.77 -7.74 4.34
N VAL A 229 -12.52 -8.43 3.23
CA VAL A 229 -13.49 -9.35 2.63
C VAL A 229 -12.78 -10.40 1.78
N LYS A 230 -13.17 -11.66 1.95
CA LYS A 230 -12.77 -12.72 1.03
C LYS A 230 -13.47 -12.55 -0.32
N PHE A 231 -12.68 -12.46 -1.37
CA PHE A 231 -13.14 -12.37 -2.74
C PHE A 231 -12.22 -13.13 -3.66
N ALA A 232 -12.80 -13.95 -4.55
CA ALA A 232 -12.07 -14.71 -5.54
C ALA A 232 -12.49 -14.28 -6.94
N ALA A 233 -11.52 -14.18 -7.85
CA ALA A 233 -11.75 -13.84 -9.24
C ALA A 233 -10.81 -14.62 -10.16
N ILE A 234 -11.25 -14.81 -11.41
CA ILE A 234 -10.42 -15.38 -12.47
C ILE A 234 -10.31 -14.35 -13.59
N MET A 235 -9.12 -13.77 -13.75
CA MET A 235 -8.84 -12.83 -14.83
C MET A 235 -8.19 -13.56 -16.00
N GLN A 236 -8.84 -13.52 -17.16
CA GLN A 236 -8.27 -14.01 -18.42
C GLN A 236 -7.48 -12.88 -19.08
N HIS A 237 -6.22 -13.16 -19.39
CA HIS A 237 -5.36 -12.22 -20.10
C HIS A 237 -5.50 -12.39 -21.61
N PRO A 238 -5.44 -11.29 -22.39
CA PRO A 238 -5.36 -11.37 -23.84
C PRO A 238 -4.18 -12.25 -24.28
N PRO A 239 -4.34 -13.11 -25.30
CA PRO A 239 -3.26 -13.95 -25.78
C PRO A 239 -2.14 -13.09 -26.37
N LYS A 240 -0.88 -13.38 -26.00
CA LYS A 240 0.31 -12.75 -26.59
C LYS A 240 0.69 -13.53 -27.86
N GLY A 241 0.21 -13.07 -29.01
CA GLY A 241 0.47 -13.70 -30.30
C GLY A 241 -0.24 -15.06 -30.44
N LYS A 242 0.52 -16.15 -30.61
CA LYS A 242 -0.02 -17.52 -30.78
C LYS A 242 -0.08 -18.33 -29.47
N SER A 243 0.24 -17.72 -28.32
CA SER A 243 0.21 -18.42 -27.03
C SER A 243 -1.22 -18.74 -26.60
N ALA A 244 -1.39 -19.78 -25.78
CA ALA A 244 -2.64 -20.02 -25.09
C ALA A 244 -3.00 -18.81 -24.20
N PRO A 245 -4.30 -18.54 -23.96
CA PRO A 245 -4.72 -17.53 -23.01
C PRO A 245 -4.18 -17.85 -21.61
N HIS A 246 -3.50 -16.89 -21.00
CA HIS A 246 -3.01 -16.99 -19.63
C HIS A 246 -4.10 -16.54 -18.66
N VAL A 247 -4.10 -17.07 -17.45
CA VAL A 247 -5.14 -16.79 -16.45
C VAL A 247 -4.48 -16.52 -15.11
N THR A 248 -4.85 -15.40 -14.50
CA THR A 248 -4.50 -15.10 -13.11
C THR A 248 -5.66 -15.47 -12.19
N LYS A 249 -5.35 -16.21 -11.13
CA LYS A 249 -6.26 -16.52 -10.02
C LYS A 249 -6.06 -15.45 -8.94
N PHE A 250 -7.06 -14.59 -8.77
CA PHE A 250 -7.05 -13.56 -7.74
C PHE A 250 -7.75 -14.07 -6.48
N LEU A 251 -7.16 -13.79 -5.33
CA LEU A 251 -7.78 -13.99 -4.02
C LEU A 251 -7.45 -12.81 -3.11
N SER A 252 -8.48 -12.24 -2.50
CA SER A 252 -8.35 -11.41 -1.31
C SER A 252 -8.87 -12.13 -0.08
N LEU A 253 -8.38 -11.72 1.10
CA LEU A 253 -8.81 -12.26 2.39
C LEU A 253 -9.14 -11.14 3.38
N ASP A 254 -9.87 -11.53 4.43
CA ASP A 254 -10.29 -10.64 5.51
C ASP A 254 -9.15 -10.41 6.53
N LYS A 255 -9.37 -9.57 7.54
CA LYS A 255 -8.48 -9.39 8.69
C LYS A 255 -8.62 -10.51 9.72
N CYS A 256 -7.57 -10.78 10.48
CA CYS A 256 -7.52 -11.83 11.51
C CYS A 256 -8.45 -11.54 12.72
N LEU A 257 -9.75 -11.75 12.53
CA LEU A 257 -10.80 -11.61 13.55
C LEU A 257 -11.68 -12.87 13.65
N PRO A 258 -12.37 -13.08 14.78
CA PRO A 258 -13.29 -14.19 14.95
C PRO A 258 -14.33 -14.28 13.83
N HIS A 259 -14.57 -15.50 13.34
CA HIS A 259 -15.55 -15.81 12.29
C HIS A 259 -15.31 -15.12 10.93
N ARG A 260 -14.11 -14.57 10.70
CA ARG A 260 -13.72 -13.99 9.41
C ARG A 260 -12.89 -14.96 8.58
N GLU A 261 -12.93 -14.77 7.27
CA GLU A 261 -12.19 -15.60 6.31
C GLU A 261 -10.82 -14.97 5.99
N PHE A 262 -9.92 -14.98 6.98
CA PHE A 262 -8.62 -14.28 6.91
C PHE A 262 -7.46 -15.13 6.41
N LEU A 263 -7.63 -16.47 6.36
CA LEU A 263 -6.57 -17.42 6.00
C LEU A 263 -7.09 -18.42 4.96
N GLN A 264 -6.27 -18.74 3.96
CA GLN A 264 -6.56 -19.75 2.94
C GLN A 264 -5.30 -20.55 2.61
N ILE A 265 -5.39 -21.88 2.65
CA ILE A 265 -4.30 -22.75 2.17
C ILE A 265 -4.48 -22.99 0.66
N VAL A 266 -3.38 -22.87 -0.08
CA VAL A 266 -3.33 -23.10 -1.53
C VAL A 266 -2.28 -24.14 -1.88
N ASP A 267 -2.59 -24.97 -2.86
CA ASP A 267 -1.68 -25.95 -3.43
C ASP A 267 -0.95 -25.35 -4.63
N ILE A 268 0.37 -25.22 -4.50
CA ILE A 268 1.25 -24.77 -5.58
C ILE A 268 2.34 -25.83 -5.79
N PRO A 269 2.57 -26.27 -7.04
CA PRO A 269 3.61 -27.25 -7.32
C PRO A 269 4.99 -26.65 -7.07
N GLU A 270 5.82 -27.37 -6.32
CA GLU A 270 7.24 -27.05 -6.20
C GLU A 270 7.97 -27.41 -7.50
N ARG A 271 9.13 -26.79 -7.76
CA ARG A 271 9.97 -27.17 -8.88
C ARG A 271 11.07 -28.14 -8.41
N PRO A 272 11.21 -29.34 -9.01
CA PRO A 272 12.21 -30.32 -8.56
C PRO A 272 13.64 -29.77 -8.63
N GLY A 273 14.45 -30.08 -7.61
CA GLY A 273 15.87 -29.69 -7.54
C GLY A 273 16.12 -28.25 -7.07
N SER A 274 15.10 -27.60 -6.50
CA SER A 274 15.23 -26.25 -5.92
C SER A 274 15.84 -26.28 -4.52
N SER A 275 16.43 -25.16 -4.10
CA SER A 275 16.86 -24.95 -2.71
C SER A 275 15.67 -24.94 -1.74
N GLU A 276 15.92 -25.34 -0.49
CA GLU A 276 14.94 -25.30 0.61
C GLU A 276 14.79 -23.88 1.22
N GLY A 277 15.73 -22.97 0.96
CA GLY A 277 15.75 -21.61 1.51
C GLY A 277 15.17 -20.55 0.56
N LEU A 278 15.11 -19.31 1.05
CA LEU A 278 14.85 -18.15 0.20
C LEU A 278 16.08 -17.84 -0.65
N GLU A 279 15.85 -17.46 -1.90
CA GLU A 279 16.89 -17.00 -2.81
C GLU A 279 16.53 -15.63 -3.37
N TYR A 280 17.54 -14.79 -3.56
CA TYR A 280 17.41 -13.60 -4.39
C TYR A 280 17.05 -13.97 -5.82
N ASP A 281 16.24 -13.11 -6.45
CA ASP A 281 15.94 -13.21 -7.87
C ASP A 281 16.95 -12.39 -8.68
N PRO A 282 17.75 -13.02 -9.57
CA PRO A 282 18.83 -12.33 -10.27
C PRO A 282 18.32 -11.29 -11.28
N GLU A 283 17.13 -11.49 -11.87
CA GLU A 283 16.50 -10.50 -12.76
C GLU A 283 16.13 -9.25 -11.96
N TRP A 284 15.48 -9.42 -10.81
CA TRP A 284 15.11 -8.31 -9.93
C TRP A 284 16.32 -7.51 -9.44
N LEU A 285 17.36 -8.19 -8.96
CA LEU A 285 18.58 -7.52 -8.52
C LEU A 285 19.28 -6.77 -9.67
N ALA A 286 19.26 -7.33 -10.89
CA ALA A 286 19.81 -6.65 -12.06
C ALA A 286 19.00 -5.39 -12.42
N ILE A 287 17.66 -5.45 -12.31
CA ILE A 287 16.77 -4.28 -12.47
C ILE A 287 17.07 -3.22 -11.39
N LEU A 288 17.26 -3.62 -10.13
CA LEU A 288 17.63 -2.70 -9.05
C LEU A 288 18.94 -1.98 -9.37
N LYS A 289 19.97 -2.70 -9.84
CA LYS A 289 21.24 -2.10 -10.27
C LYS A 289 21.05 -1.15 -11.44
N ALA A 290 20.31 -1.58 -12.48
CA ALA A 290 20.10 -0.79 -13.69
C ALA A 290 19.31 0.51 -13.41
N THR A 291 18.43 0.50 -12.41
CA THR A 291 17.56 1.62 -12.04
C THR A 291 18.06 2.41 -10.82
N ASN A 292 19.25 2.10 -10.27
CA ASN A 292 19.73 2.71 -9.03
C ASN A 292 19.83 4.25 -9.11
N THR A 293 20.21 4.78 -10.27
CA THR A 293 20.33 6.24 -10.51
C THR A 293 18.98 6.95 -10.63
N LEU A 294 17.87 6.21 -10.74
CA LEU A 294 16.51 6.76 -10.85
C LEU A 294 15.85 6.95 -9.49
N GLN A 295 16.47 6.52 -8.39
CA GLN A 295 15.90 6.68 -7.07
C GLN A 295 15.82 8.16 -6.68
N ARG A 296 14.67 8.55 -6.10
CA ARG A 296 14.41 9.91 -5.64
C ARG A 296 14.01 9.89 -4.18
N THR A 297 14.58 10.80 -3.41
CA THR A 297 14.32 11.00 -1.98
C THR A 297 13.73 12.38 -1.68
N THR A 298 13.15 13.03 -2.68
CA THR A 298 12.56 14.36 -2.55
C THR A 298 11.05 14.32 -2.81
N PRO A 299 10.27 15.27 -2.26
CA PRO A 299 8.82 15.33 -2.48
C PRO A 299 8.43 15.85 -3.87
N HIS A 300 9.40 16.20 -4.72
CA HIS A 300 9.13 16.80 -6.02
C HIS A 300 8.53 15.76 -6.97
N PRO A 301 7.40 16.07 -7.63
CA PRO A 301 6.83 15.20 -8.64
C PRO A 301 7.82 14.93 -9.76
N TRP A 302 7.94 13.66 -10.15
CA TRP A 302 8.77 13.23 -11.26
C TRP A 302 8.16 11.97 -11.90
N ASN A 303 8.53 11.70 -13.15
CA ASN A 303 8.13 10.50 -13.88
C ASN A 303 9.36 9.69 -14.29
N PRO A 304 9.33 8.35 -14.14
CA PRO A 304 10.30 7.45 -14.74
C PRO A 304 10.41 7.64 -16.26
N PRO A 305 11.55 7.25 -16.86
CA PRO A 305 11.72 7.33 -18.30
C PRO A 305 10.68 6.51 -19.08
N GLU A 306 10.22 7.04 -20.21
CA GLU A 306 9.20 6.44 -21.06
C GLU A 306 9.64 6.41 -22.53
N ASN A 307 9.08 5.48 -23.30
CA ASN A 307 9.30 5.37 -24.74
C ASN A 307 8.48 6.42 -25.52
N ASN A 308 8.85 7.69 -25.36
CA ASN A 308 8.17 8.83 -25.97
C ASN A 308 9.11 9.72 -26.82
N GLY A 309 10.34 9.24 -27.07
CA GLY A 309 11.37 9.98 -27.82
C GLY A 309 12.07 11.11 -27.03
N LEU A 310 11.65 11.40 -25.80
CA LEU A 310 12.31 12.41 -24.93
C LEU A 310 13.42 11.79 -24.07
N HIS A 311 13.37 10.49 -23.82
CA HIS A 311 14.35 9.78 -23.00
C HIS A 311 15.30 8.96 -23.88
N GLU A 312 16.60 9.09 -23.64
CA GLU A 312 17.63 8.27 -24.31
C GLU A 312 17.53 6.78 -23.96
N ARG A 313 17.07 6.48 -22.73
CA ARG A 313 16.86 5.12 -22.23
C ARG A 313 15.60 5.02 -21.38
N TRP A 314 14.73 4.09 -21.73
CA TRP A 314 13.50 3.76 -20.98
C TRP A 314 13.38 2.27 -20.65
N ASP A 315 14.12 1.42 -21.35
CA ASP A 315 14.17 -0.02 -21.09
C ASP A 315 15.32 -0.33 -20.13
N PHE A 316 14.95 -0.85 -18.97
CA PHE A 316 15.84 -1.28 -17.90
C PHE A 316 15.64 -2.76 -17.59
N SER A 317 15.03 -3.53 -18.51
CA SER A 317 14.97 -4.97 -18.41
C SER A 317 16.36 -5.59 -18.30
N ALA A 318 16.46 -6.67 -17.52
CA ALA A 318 17.73 -7.31 -17.27
C ALA A 318 18.17 -8.14 -18.48
N SER A 319 19.39 -7.92 -18.95
CA SER A 319 20.03 -8.84 -19.89
C SER A 319 20.59 -10.06 -19.16
N GLU A 320 20.83 -11.15 -19.89
CA GLU A 320 21.49 -12.34 -19.35
C GLU A 320 22.86 -12.00 -18.73
N ALA A 321 23.63 -11.13 -19.38
CA ALA A 321 24.91 -10.66 -18.86
C ALA A 321 24.77 -9.88 -17.55
N ALA A 322 23.74 -9.05 -17.42
CA ALA A 322 23.48 -8.31 -16.18
C ALA A 322 23.07 -9.24 -15.02
N MET A 323 22.26 -10.27 -15.30
CA MET A 323 21.92 -11.30 -14.32
C MET A 323 23.14 -12.12 -13.90
N MET A 324 24.02 -12.49 -14.83
CA MET A 324 25.28 -13.17 -14.50
C MET A 324 26.20 -12.31 -13.65
N GLN A 325 26.27 -11.00 -13.92
CA GLN A 325 27.07 -10.08 -13.09
C GLN A 325 26.56 -10.04 -11.65
N VAL A 326 25.24 -10.00 -11.43
CA VAL A 326 24.66 -10.06 -10.09
C VAL A 326 25.05 -11.35 -9.37
N VAL A 327 24.99 -12.49 -10.06
CA VAL A 327 25.39 -13.79 -9.49
C VAL A 327 26.87 -13.75 -9.09
N GLU A 328 27.73 -13.17 -9.92
CA GLU A 328 29.16 -12.98 -9.60
C GLU A 328 29.37 -12.05 -8.40
N ASP A 329 28.66 -10.92 -8.34
CA ASP A 329 28.74 -9.97 -7.21
C ASP A 329 28.32 -10.63 -5.88
N LEU A 330 27.44 -11.64 -5.95
CA LEU A 330 27.02 -12.49 -4.83
C LEU A 330 27.88 -13.76 -4.66
N SER A 331 29.03 -13.83 -5.32
CA SER A 331 29.97 -14.96 -5.24
C SER A 331 29.37 -16.32 -5.64
N GLY A 332 28.36 -16.30 -6.52
CA GLY A 332 27.66 -17.50 -7.00
C GLY A 332 26.56 -18.02 -6.10
N ASP A 333 26.36 -17.44 -4.91
CA ASP A 333 25.33 -17.86 -3.97
C ASP A 333 24.15 -16.88 -3.98
N LEU A 334 23.00 -17.35 -4.45
CA LEU A 334 21.76 -16.57 -4.47
C LEU A 334 20.93 -16.78 -3.20
N GLY A 335 21.36 -17.64 -2.26
CA GLY A 335 20.69 -17.79 -0.97
C GLY A 335 20.63 -16.47 -0.22
N ILE A 336 19.44 -16.13 0.29
CA ILE A 336 19.29 -14.99 1.20
C ILE A 336 19.92 -15.40 2.54
N PRO A 337 20.95 -14.70 3.04
CA PRO A 337 21.63 -15.09 4.27
C PRO A 337 20.72 -14.90 5.49
N ASP A 338 20.81 -15.80 6.47
CA ASP A 338 20.14 -15.67 7.77
C ASP A 338 20.87 -14.66 8.68
N ASN A 339 20.90 -13.39 8.29
CA ASN A 339 21.66 -12.31 8.92
C ASN A 339 20.80 -11.32 9.70
N PHE A 340 19.65 -11.76 10.23
CA PHE A 340 18.82 -10.94 11.12
C PHE A 340 19.62 -10.44 12.33
N SER A 341 19.45 -9.16 12.68
CA SER A 341 20.01 -8.56 13.88
C SER A 341 19.07 -7.48 14.44
N LEU A 342 19.03 -7.34 15.76
CA LEU A 342 18.28 -6.26 16.40
C LEU A 342 18.92 -4.90 16.06
N THR A 343 18.17 -4.00 15.43
CA THR A 343 18.61 -2.62 15.14
C THR A 343 18.20 -1.62 16.22
N VAL A 344 17.18 -1.94 17.02
CA VAL A 344 16.70 -1.15 18.16
C VAL A 344 16.34 -2.03 19.37
N PRO A 345 16.28 -1.49 20.60
CA PRO A 345 15.76 -2.22 21.75
C PRO A 345 14.30 -2.67 21.55
N SER A 346 14.00 -3.91 21.91
CA SER A 346 12.64 -4.44 21.88
C SER A 346 11.78 -3.91 23.03
N TYR A 347 10.47 -3.89 22.84
CA TYR A 347 9.50 -3.64 23.91
C TYR A 347 9.72 -4.58 25.10
N ASN A 348 9.55 -4.04 26.31
CA ASN A 348 9.56 -4.82 27.53
C ASN A 348 8.27 -4.53 28.33
N PRO A 349 7.33 -5.48 28.43
CA PRO A 349 6.07 -5.26 29.13
C PRO A 349 6.24 -4.98 30.63
N ASN A 350 7.37 -5.39 31.24
CA ASN A 350 7.68 -5.10 32.64
C ASN A 350 8.27 -3.69 32.84
N LYS A 351 8.70 -3.03 31.77
CA LYS A 351 9.29 -1.69 31.77
C LYS A 351 8.82 -0.90 30.55
N PRO A 352 7.51 -0.61 30.44
CA PRO A 352 6.99 0.14 29.31
C PRO A 352 7.60 1.54 29.28
N HIS A 353 7.91 2.02 28.08
CA HIS A 353 8.42 3.36 27.83
C HIS A 353 7.50 4.11 26.86
N PRO A 354 6.35 4.63 27.31
CA PRO A 354 5.39 5.35 26.46
C PRO A 354 5.98 6.61 25.81
N GLN A 355 7.06 7.15 26.38
CA GLN A 355 7.75 8.34 25.88
C GLN A 355 8.87 8.02 24.88
N ALA A 356 9.09 6.75 24.51
CA ALA A 356 10.03 6.36 23.47
C ALA A 356 9.77 7.14 22.18
N THR A 357 10.79 7.77 21.62
CA THR A 357 10.67 8.53 20.36
C THR A 357 10.90 7.60 19.18
N PRO A 358 10.25 7.85 18.03
CA PRO A 358 10.65 7.26 16.76
C PRO A 358 12.16 7.35 16.56
N SER A 359 12.76 6.28 16.06
CA SER A 359 14.20 6.23 15.81
C SER A 359 14.48 6.09 14.33
N TYR A 360 15.58 6.72 13.90
CA TYR A 360 16.15 6.63 12.57
C TYR A 360 17.37 5.71 12.65
N ASN A 361 17.34 4.56 11.97
CA ASN A 361 18.46 3.62 11.97
C ASN A 361 18.70 3.05 10.58
N THR A 362 19.96 2.91 10.21
CA THR A 362 20.35 2.07 9.07
C THR A 362 20.25 0.59 9.45
N ASN A 363 19.85 -0.28 8.51
CA ASN A 363 19.85 -1.72 8.73
C ASN A 363 21.10 -2.38 8.13
N PRO A 364 21.86 -3.20 8.90
CA PRO A 364 23.03 -3.89 8.38
C PRO A 364 22.77 -4.74 7.13
N GLN A 365 21.58 -5.35 7.02
CA GLN A 365 21.20 -6.16 5.86
C GLN A 365 21.13 -5.31 4.58
N THR A 366 20.46 -4.16 4.65
CA THR A 366 20.36 -3.18 3.56
C THR A 366 21.74 -2.67 3.20
N THR A 367 22.52 -2.22 4.19
CA THR A 367 23.87 -1.68 3.97
C THR A 367 24.80 -2.70 3.30
N GLU A 368 24.76 -3.96 3.73
CA GLU A 368 25.57 -5.03 3.15
C GLU A 368 25.15 -5.34 1.70
N LEU A 369 23.85 -5.47 1.43
CA LEU A 369 23.32 -5.71 0.09
C LEU A 369 23.69 -4.55 -0.85
N CYS A 370 23.54 -3.31 -0.39
CA CYS A 370 23.94 -2.12 -1.13
C CYS A 370 25.42 -2.11 -1.45
N ALA A 371 26.28 -2.45 -0.48
CA ALA A 371 27.72 -2.53 -0.68
C ALA A 371 28.10 -3.61 -1.71
N LYS A 372 27.48 -4.80 -1.64
CA LYS A 372 27.74 -5.92 -2.57
C LYS A 372 27.32 -5.59 -4.01
N LEU A 373 26.15 -4.98 -4.17
CA LEU A 373 25.55 -4.76 -5.49
C LEU A 373 25.82 -3.37 -6.07
N GLY A 374 26.42 -2.45 -5.30
CA GLY A 374 26.60 -1.05 -5.69
C GLY A 374 25.28 -0.28 -5.74
N LEU A 375 24.34 -0.61 -4.85
CA LEU A 375 23.07 0.10 -4.72
C LEU A 375 23.18 1.25 -3.72
N THR A 376 22.23 2.17 -3.79
CA THR A 376 22.11 3.26 -2.83
C THR A 376 21.40 2.81 -1.56
N ASP A 377 22.03 2.97 -0.40
CA ASP A 377 21.35 2.85 0.89
C ASP A 377 20.66 4.19 1.19
N ILE A 378 19.32 4.21 1.02
CA ILE A 378 18.49 5.43 1.10
C ILE A 378 18.61 6.08 2.48
N TYR A 379 18.57 5.28 3.56
CA TYR A 379 18.72 5.78 4.92
C TYR A 379 20.17 6.24 5.18
N ALA A 380 21.18 5.50 4.72
CA ALA A 380 22.56 5.98 4.90
C ALA A 380 22.87 7.26 4.11
N GLN A 381 22.16 7.53 2.99
CA GLN A 381 22.34 8.75 2.20
C GLN A 381 21.68 9.96 2.86
N VAL A 382 20.44 9.82 3.35
CA VAL A 382 19.68 10.94 3.93
C VAL A 382 20.31 11.39 5.26
N GLY A 383 20.71 10.45 6.13
CA GLY A 383 21.38 10.79 7.39
C GLY A 383 22.69 11.59 7.20
N ARG A 384 23.43 11.36 6.11
CA ARG A 384 24.64 12.15 5.78
C ARG A 384 24.32 13.58 5.36
N GLY A 385 23.19 13.80 4.69
CA GLY A 385 22.74 15.13 4.29
C GLY A 385 22.40 16.01 5.49
N GLU A 386 21.81 15.44 6.53
CA GLU A 386 21.53 16.14 7.79
C GLU A 386 22.83 16.45 8.57
N ASP A 387 23.78 15.53 8.62
CA ASP A 387 25.09 15.75 9.25
C ASP A 387 25.93 16.82 8.55
N GLU A 388 25.85 16.93 7.22
CA GLU A 388 26.53 17.99 6.45
C GLU A 388 25.87 19.36 6.66
N VAL A 389 24.54 19.44 6.69
CA VAL A 389 23.81 20.68 7.00
C VAL A 389 24.08 21.12 8.45
N ALA A 390 24.13 20.18 9.40
CA ALA A 390 24.49 20.45 10.79
C ALA A 390 25.95 20.88 10.95
N ARG A 391 26.89 20.35 10.14
CA ARG A 391 28.29 20.79 10.12
C ARG A 391 28.49 22.17 9.49
N VAL A 392 27.69 22.52 8.49
CA VAL A 392 27.70 23.87 7.88
C VAL A 392 27.14 24.90 8.85
N GLN A 393 26.03 24.59 9.53
CA GLN A 393 25.46 25.45 10.58
C GLN A 393 26.32 25.52 11.85
N GLY A 394 27.10 24.47 12.15
CA GLY A 394 28.06 24.46 13.27
C GLY A 394 29.36 25.22 13.03
N SER A 395 29.59 25.76 11.82
CA SER A 395 30.84 26.46 11.46
C SER A 395 30.68 27.95 11.18
N THR A 396 29.47 28.51 11.29
CA THR A 396 29.22 29.95 11.24
C THR A 396 28.58 30.40 12.56
N GLY A 397 29.42 30.64 13.55
CA GLY A 397 29.03 31.36 14.76
C GLY A 397 28.91 32.85 14.46
N GLY A 398 27.73 33.41 14.74
CA GLY A 398 27.45 34.84 14.86
C GLY A 398 27.06 35.53 13.56
N GLU A 399 25.78 35.82 13.39
CA GLU A 399 25.20 37.14 13.63
C GLU A 399 23.67 37.03 13.50
N ASP A 400 22.97 37.61 14.48
CA ASP A 400 21.52 37.75 14.50
C ASP A 400 21.10 38.66 13.34
N ASP A 401 20.13 38.24 12.53
CA ASP A 401 19.31 39.17 11.76
C ASP A 401 17.86 38.67 11.80
N ASP A 402 17.04 39.45 12.53
CA ASP A 402 15.59 39.43 12.52
C ASP A 402 15.09 39.93 11.15
N ASP A 403 14.28 39.15 10.45
CA ASP A 403 13.39 39.67 9.41
C ASP A 403 12.00 39.04 9.56
N GLU A 404 11.06 39.87 10.02
CA GLU A 404 9.62 39.62 10.09
C GLU A 404 8.95 39.91 8.73
N ASP A 405 8.01 39.02 8.37
CA ASP A 405 6.80 39.21 7.53
C ASP A 405 6.99 39.60 6.03
N GLU A 406 6.14 39.29 5.05
CA GLU A 406 4.73 38.89 4.96
C GLU A 406 4.44 38.40 3.51
N ASP A 407 3.26 37.82 3.28
CA ASP A 407 2.55 37.63 2.00
C ASP A 407 2.87 36.43 1.08
N SER A 408 2.40 35.25 1.50
CA SER A 408 2.07 34.13 0.60
C SER A 408 0.65 34.29 0.04
N LEU A 409 0.51 34.96 -1.10
CA LEU A 409 -0.75 35.06 -1.84
C LEU A 409 -1.00 33.80 -2.71
N GLY A 410 -1.96 33.00 -2.26
CA GLY A 410 -2.94 32.22 -3.04
C GLY A 410 -2.49 31.54 -4.34
N SER A 411 -2.16 30.25 -4.26
CA SER A 411 -2.24 29.35 -5.41
C SER A 411 -3.69 28.90 -5.60
N THR A 412 -4.28 29.25 -6.74
CA THR A 412 -5.56 28.74 -7.21
C THR A 412 -5.46 27.25 -7.50
N ASP A 413 -6.23 26.44 -6.77
CA ASP A 413 -6.43 25.02 -7.03
C ASP A 413 -7.12 24.80 -8.38
N GLU A 414 -6.53 23.97 -9.25
CA GLU A 414 -7.27 23.33 -10.34
C GLU A 414 -8.05 22.12 -9.79
N PRO A 415 -9.32 21.93 -10.20
CA PRO A 415 -10.17 20.88 -9.65
C PRO A 415 -9.73 19.50 -10.15
N SER A 416 -9.49 18.57 -9.23
CA SER A 416 -9.35 17.15 -9.54
C SER A 416 -10.70 16.57 -10.03
N GLU A 417 -10.70 15.77 -11.09
CA GLU A 417 -11.88 15.01 -11.56
C GLU A 417 -12.29 13.83 -10.66
N TYR A 418 -11.74 13.76 -9.44
CA TYR A 418 -12.16 12.79 -8.41
C TYR A 418 -12.92 13.55 -7.32
N PRO A 419 -14.15 13.15 -6.97
CA PRO A 419 -14.90 13.82 -5.91
C PRO A 419 -14.20 13.56 -4.57
N THR A 420 -13.47 14.57 -4.09
CA THR A 420 -12.96 14.62 -2.72
C THR A 420 -13.68 15.77 -2.02
N ASP A 421 -14.92 15.52 -1.60
CA ASP A 421 -15.65 16.46 -0.76
C ASP A 421 -15.65 15.96 0.68
N THR A 422 -14.78 16.52 1.50
CA THR A 422 -14.90 16.46 2.96
C THR A 422 -14.58 17.83 3.52
N SER A 423 -15.43 18.82 3.19
CA SER A 423 -15.44 20.08 3.91
C SER A 423 -16.24 19.92 5.22
N GLY A 424 -15.51 19.97 6.34
CA GLY A 424 -16.06 20.22 7.66
C GLY A 424 -16.14 19.00 8.57
N LEU A 425 -15.09 18.79 9.38
CA LEU A 425 -15.10 18.81 10.85
C LEU A 425 -13.79 18.18 11.36
N SER A 426 -13.02 18.97 12.09
CA SER A 426 -11.82 18.57 12.82
C SER A 426 -12.13 17.45 13.83
N GLY A 427 -11.70 16.23 13.53
CA GLY A 427 -11.62 15.11 14.48
C GLY A 427 -10.88 13.93 13.85
N SER A 428 -9.63 13.69 14.30
CA SER A 428 -8.77 12.49 14.18
C SER A 428 -9.15 11.32 13.25
N PHE A 429 -9.65 11.57 12.05
CA PHE A 429 -10.08 10.56 11.08
C PHE A 429 -8.92 10.27 10.13
N ASN A 430 -8.52 9.01 9.99
CA ASN A 430 -7.58 8.60 8.95
C ASN A 430 -8.39 8.33 7.67
N PRO A 431 -8.26 9.15 6.60
CA PRO A 431 -9.01 8.94 5.36
C PRO A 431 -8.58 7.68 4.59
N ASP A 432 -7.46 7.07 5.01
CA ASP A 432 -6.92 5.85 4.42
C ASP A 432 -7.36 4.59 5.21
N GLU A 433 -8.14 4.75 6.28
CA GLU A 433 -8.69 3.67 7.10
C GLU A 433 -10.11 3.32 6.63
N ILE A 434 -10.38 2.02 6.40
CA ILE A 434 -11.75 1.52 6.28
C ILE A 434 -12.30 1.41 7.70
N THR A 435 -13.16 2.35 8.10
CA THR A 435 -13.56 2.45 9.50
C THR A 435 -14.41 1.27 9.96
N ILE A 436 -14.21 0.89 11.22
CA ILE A 436 -14.98 -0.13 11.91
C ILE A 436 -16.45 0.30 12.07
N GLU A 437 -16.76 1.60 12.13
CA GLU A 437 -18.13 2.11 12.26
C GLU A 437 -19.00 1.75 11.05
N ASP A 438 -18.44 1.76 9.83
CA ASP A 438 -19.10 1.26 8.62
C ASP A 438 -19.41 -0.26 8.70
N GLU A 439 -18.69 -1.00 9.54
CA GLU A 439 -18.93 -2.44 9.78
C GLU A 439 -20.00 -2.69 10.87
N TRP A 440 -20.14 -1.79 11.86
CA TRP A 440 -21.06 -1.97 13.00
C TRP A 440 -22.51 -1.63 12.63
N GLU A 441 -22.73 -0.64 11.76
CA GLU A 441 -24.06 -0.41 11.17
C GLU A 441 -24.56 -1.65 10.41
N GLU A 442 -23.67 -2.44 9.81
CA GLU A 442 -24.02 -3.67 9.09
C GLU A 442 -24.34 -4.86 10.02
N GLU A 443 -23.74 -4.95 11.22
CA GLU A 443 -24.08 -5.98 12.21
C GLU A 443 -25.40 -5.69 12.93
N GLU A 444 -25.70 -4.41 13.25
CA GLU A 444 -27.01 -4.01 13.80
C GLU A 444 -28.15 -4.28 12.80
N LEU A 445 -27.97 -3.96 11.52
CA LEU A 445 -28.97 -4.27 10.48
C LEU A 445 -29.21 -5.77 10.29
N LYS A 446 -28.21 -6.63 10.54
CA LYS A 446 -28.38 -8.10 10.52
C LYS A 446 -29.05 -8.62 11.78
N ALA A 447 -28.88 -7.95 12.92
CA ALA A 447 -29.54 -8.29 14.17
C ALA A 447 -31.03 -7.88 14.17
N GLU A 448 -31.37 -6.71 13.59
CA GLU A 448 -32.75 -6.22 13.51
C GLU A 448 -33.64 -7.03 12.55
N VAL A 449 -33.08 -7.59 11.47
CA VAL A 449 -33.83 -8.41 10.51
C VAL A 449 -34.05 -9.85 11.00
N LYS A 450 -33.36 -10.28 12.07
CA LYS A 450 -33.52 -11.62 12.68
C LYS A 450 -34.48 -11.66 13.87
N GLY A 451 -35.23 -10.57 14.10
CA GLY A 451 -36.27 -10.47 15.12
C GLY A 451 -37.64 -10.95 14.68
N ASP A 452 -37.74 -12.03 13.89
CA ASP A 452 -38.91 -12.91 13.79
C ASP A 452 -38.63 -13.97 12.72
N GLU A 453 -38.43 -15.21 13.16
CA GLU A 453 -38.66 -16.50 12.48
C GLU A 453 -37.63 -17.55 12.95
N LEU A 454 -38.09 -18.46 13.81
CA LEU A 454 -37.40 -19.72 14.10
C LEU A 454 -37.41 -20.57 12.81
N PHE A 455 -36.25 -20.73 12.18
CA PHE A 455 -36.01 -21.80 11.22
C PHE A 455 -34.90 -22.74 11.71
N ASP A 456 -35.29 -24.00 11.84
CA ASP A 456 -34.45 -25.18 12.06
C ASP A 456 -33.48 -25.35 10.88
N ALA A 457 -32.28 -24.80 11.02
CA ALA A 457 -31.20 -24.97 10.04
C ALA A 457 -30.43 -26.24 10.36
N LYS A 458 -30.68 -27.29 9.57
CA LYS A 458 -29.79 -28.46 9.46
C LYS A 458 -28.34 -27.98 9.28
N ALA A 459 -27.44 -28.59 10.05
CA ALA A 459 -25.99 -28.39 9.97
C ALA A 459 -25.50 -28.51 8.53
N GLY A 460 -25.24 -27.37 7.89
CA GLY A 460 -24.54 -27.28 6.61
C GLY A 460 -23.05 -27.54 6.84
N GLU A 461 -22.44 -28.27 5.91
CA GLU A 461 -21.02 -28.61 5.91
C GLU A 461 -20.15 -27.37 6.19
N ILE A 462 -19.32 -27.47 7.22
CA ILE A 462 -18.24 -26.53 7.48
C ILE A 462 -17.27 -26.66 6.29
N HIS A 463 -17.27 -25.69 5.37
CA HIS A 463 -16.27 -25.61 4.31
C HIS A 463 -14.88 -25.66 4.95
N THR A 464 -14.10 -26.69 4.61
CA THR A 464 -12.71 -26.80 5.06
C THR A 464 -11.87 -25.73 4.35
N PRO A 465 -10.98 -25.01 5.05
CA PRO A 465 -10.11 -23.98 4.46
C PRO A 465 -9.14 -24.51 3.40
N SER A 466 -9.07 -25.81 3.15
CA SER A 466 -8.07 -26.45 2.29
C SER A 466 -8.28 -26.21 0.79
N ARG A 467 -9.49 -25.84 0.34
CA ARG A 467 -9.78 -25.72 -1.10
C ARG A 467 -10.20 -24.30 -1.47
N MET A 468 -9.31 -23.59 -2.16
CA MET A 468 -9.63 -22.33 -2.82
C MET A 468 -10.75 -22.58 -3.84
N VAL A 469 -11.91 -21.97 -3.60
CA VAL A 469 -13.05 -22.00 -4.53
C VAL A 469 -12.96 -20.77 -5.42
N LEU A 470 -12.75 -21.00 -6.72
CA LEU A 470 -12.70 -19.94 -7.72
C LEU A 470 -14.02 -19.91 -8.51
N PRO A 471 -14.53 -18.72 -8.88
CA PRO A 471 -15.69 -18.62 -9.76
C PRO A 471 -15.38 -19.15 -11.16
N GLU A 472 -16.41 -19.47 -11.94
CA GLU A 472 -16.22 -19.76 -13.37
C GLU A 472 -15.66 -18.51 -14.09
N PRO A 473 -14.74 -18.68 -15.05
CA PRO A 473 -14.23 -17.55 -15.82
C PRO A 473 -15.37 -16.86 -16.57
N LYS A 474 -15.47 -15.53 -16.44
CA LYS A 474 -16.46 -14.77 -17.22
C LYS A 474 -15.96 -14.58 -18.65
N CYS A 475 -16.54 -15.31 -19.62
CA CYS A 475 -16.30 -15.07 -21.04
C CYS A 475 -16.85 -13.70 -21.47
N GLY A 476 -16.01 -12.86 -22.10
CA GLY A 476 -16.45 -11.64 -22.79
C GLY A 476 -16.50 -10.36 -21.95
N VAL A 477 -15.92 -10.35 -20.74
CA VAL A 477 -15.72 -9.09 -20.00
C VAL A 477 -14.48 -8.39 -20.56
N SER A 478 -14.66 -7.63 -21.64
CA SER A 478 -13.74 -6.55 -21.93
C SER A 478 -14.00 -5.46 -20.89
N PRO A 479 -13.03 -5.09 -20.03
CA PRO A 479 -13.16 -3.84 -19.28
C PRO A 479 -13.42 -2.71 -20.28
N PRO A 480 -14.11 -1.61 -19.89
CA PRO A 480 -14.13 -0.41 -20.71
C PRO A 480 -12.68 -0.09 -21.12
N PRO A 481 -12.43 0.29 -22.39
CA PRO A 481 -11.07 0.43 -22.90
C PRO A 481 -10.25 1.25 -21.91
N LEU A 482 -9.09 0.72 -21.52
CA LEU A 482 -8.10 1.41 -20.68
C LEU A 482 -7.97 2.82 -21.26
N PRO A 483 -8.44 3.87 -20.57
CA PRO A 483 -8.03 5.19 -20.97
C PRO A 483 -6.52 5.26 -20.69
N ASP A 484 -5.78 6.02 -21.49
CA ASP A 484 -4.42 6.46 -21.16
C ASP A 484 -4.47 7.36 -19.89
N LEU A 485 -4.80 6.76 -18.75
CA LEU A 485 -5.25 7.48 -17.55
C LEU A 485 -4.09 7.83 -16.61
N MET A 486 -2.87 7.40 -16.93
CA MET A 486 -1.66 7.85 -16.24
C MET A 486 -0.98 9.03 -16.95
N ASN A 487 -1.63 9.64 -17.96
CA ASN A 487 -1.30 11.00 -18.40
C ASN A 487 -1.78 12.01 -17.35
N LEU A 488 -1.27 11.93 -16.10
CA LEU A 488 -1.44 13.08 -15.21
C LEU A 488 -0.64 14.22 -15.86
N PRO A 489 -1.21 15.43 -15.94
CA PRO A 489 -0.67 16.51 -16.75
C PRO A 489 0.82 16.76 -16.45
N PRO A 490 1.63 17.13 -17.47
CA PRO A 490 3.01 17.54 -17.24
C PRO A 490 3.04 18.79 -16.34
N PRO A 491 4.06 18.97 -15.49
CA PRO A 491 4.18 20.17 -14.67
C PRO A 491 4.31 21.40 -15.57
N SER A 492 3.42 22.38 -15.38
CA SER A 492 3.41 23.64 -16.11
C SER A 492 4.64 24.48 -15.76
N HIS A 493 5.72 24.32 -16.52
CA HIS A 493 6.85 25.24 -16.46
C HIS A 493 6.58 26.44 -17.39
N SER A 494 6.10 27.54 -16.80
CA SER A 494 6.10 28.85 -17.46
C SER A 494 7.55 29.29 -17.64
N THR A 495 8.09 29.12 -18.85
CA THR A 495 9.33 29.78 -19.26
C THR A 495 8.96 30.98 -20.14
N PRO A 496 9.50 32.19 -19.93
CA PRO A 496 9.08 33.37 -20.69
C PRO A 496 9.54 33.26 -22.15
N ALA A 497 8.64 33.55 -23.09
CA ALA A 497 8.95 33.56 -24.51
C ALA A 497 10.00 34.65 -24.84
N HIS A 498 11.15 34.21 -25.36
CA HIS A 498 12.15 35.08 -25.97
C HIS A 498 11.61 35.60 -27.31
N ALA A 499 11.57 36.93 -27.46
CA ALA A 499 11.27 37.60 -28.72
C ALA A 499 12.35 37.30 -29.78
N GLN A 500 11.92 36.93 -31.00
CA GLN A 500 12.77 36.95 -32.17
C GLN A 500 12.10 37.73 -33.31
N PHE A 501 12.84 38.74 -33.78
CA PHE A 501 12.65 39.45 -35.03
C PHE A 501 12.84 38.52 -36.24
N GLY A 502 12.06 38.74 -37.30
CA GLY A 502 12.31 38.17 -38.63
C GLY A 502 11.40 38.79 -39.68
N ALA A 503 12.01 39.45 -40.67
CA ALA A 503 11.38 40.28 -41.69
C ALA A 503 11.01 39.53 -42.99
N ASP A 504 10.06 40.11 -43.71
CA ASP A 504 9.85 40.16 -45.18
C ASP A 504 9.59 38.88 -46.01
N ARG A 505 8.39 38.77 -46.62
CA ARG A 505 8.09 39.23 -48.01
C ARG A 505 6.65 38.91 -48.49
N ALA A 506 6.14 39.84 -49.30
CA ALA A 506 4.86 39.93 -50.02
C ALA A 506 4.64 38.82 -51.09
N ALA A 507 3.49 38.63 -51.78
CA ALA A 507 2.39 39.53 -52.15
C ALA A 507 1.15 38.77 -52.74
N GLN A 508 0.00 39.48 -52.79
CA GLN A 508 -1.18 39.37 -53.70
C GLN A 508 -2.19 38.21 -53.49
N GLY A 509 -3.52 38.41 -53.46
CA GLY A 509 -4.38 39.61 -53.55
C GLY A 509 -5.89 39.26 -53.53
N SER A 510 -6.72 40.29 -53.25
CA SER A 510 -8.19 40.47 -53.44
C SER A 510 -9.19 39.50 -52.78
N GLY A 511 -10.30 39.90 -52.15
CA GLY A 511 -10.96 41.20 -51.94
C GLY A 511 -12.30 41.01 -51.19
N ASP A 512 -12.76 42.10 -50.56
CA ASP A 512 -14.14 42.48 -50.14
C ASP A 512 -14.91 41.60 -49.12
N ASP A 513 -15.74 42.08 -48.20
CA ASP A 513 -15.98 43.38 -47.54
C ASP A 513 -16.95 43.08 -46.35
N GLU A 514 -16.82 43.85 -45.27
CA GLU A 514 -17.92 44.33 -44.39
C GLU A 514 -18.67 43.35 -43.43
N ASP A 515 -19.09 43.68 -42.19
CA ASP A 515 -18.87 44.82 -41.29
C ASP A 515 -19.41 44.47 -39.86
N VAL A 516 -18.92 45.20 -38.84
CA VAL A 516 -19.37 45.49 -37.43
C VAL A 516 -20.32 44.54 -36.65
N THR A 517 -20.20 44.27 -35.33
CA THR A 517 -20.06 45.14 -34.11
C THR A 517 -19.86 44.19 -32.90
N ALA A 518 -18.87 44.30 -31.99
CA ALA A 518 -18.68 45.25 -30.87
C ALA A 518 -19.89 45.33 -29.90
N ALA A 519 -19.82 45.28 -28.56
CA ALA A 519 -18.73 45.37 -27.61
C ALA A 519 -19.17 44.89 -26.20
N ARG A 520 -18.16 44.61 -25.37
CA ARG A 520 -18.16 44.46 -23.90
C ARG A 520 -18.77 45.68 -23.18
N ILE A 521 -19.21 45.51 -21.91
CA ILE A 521 -18.61 46.16 -20.72
C ILE A 521 -19.40 45.87 -19.42
N LEU A 522 -18.61 45.60 -18.38
CA LEU A 522 -18.84 45.58 -16.93
C LEU A 522 -19.73 46.68 -16.33
N LYS A 523 -20.47 46.38 -15.25
CA LYS A 523 -20.14 46.83 -13.86
C LYS A 523 -21.18 46.45 -12.80
N ARG A 524 -20.64 46.14 -11.62
CA ARG A 524 -21.26 46.11 -10.27
C ARG A 524 -22.21 47.29 -10.01
N THR A 525 -23.26 47.06 -9.20
CA THR A 525 -23.42 47.67 -7.86
C THR A 525 -24.59 47.07 -7.07
N SER A 526 -24.35 46.94 -5.77
CA SER A 526 -25.23 46.72 -4.62
C SER A 526 -26.46 47.63 -4.52
N ILE A 527 -27.53 47.18 -3.85
CA ILE A 527 -28.10 47.74 -2.60
C ILE A 527 -29.38 46.96 -2.17
N GLU A 528 -29.55 46.95 -0.85
CA GLU A 528 -30.46 46.28 0.09
C GLU A 528 -31.99 46.39 -0.14
N SER A 529 -32.72 45.44 0.48
CA SER A 529 -33.99 45.53 1.27
C SER A 529 -34.70 44.17 1.14
N GLY A 530 -34.76 43.27 2.14
CA GLY A 530 -35.48 43.39 3.41
C GLY A 530 -36.89 42.79 3.28
N ASP A 531 -37.13 41.55 3.72
CA ASP A 531 -38.22 41.20 4.64
C ASP A 531 -38.15 39.74 5.14
N ALA A 532 -38.77 39.52 6.30
CA ALA A 532 -38.64 38.39 7.21
C ALA A 532 -39.64 37.23 6.96
N GLY A 533 -39.28 36.05 7.51
CA GLY A 533 -40.26 35.15 8.13
C GLY A 533 -40.25 33.70 7.65
N SER A 534 -39.66 32.80 8.44
CA SER A 534 -40.37 31.64 9.03
C SER A 534 -39.37 30.73 9.76
N ARG A 535 -39.64 30.48 11.05
CA ARG A 535 -38.89 29.60 11.95
C ARG A 535 -39.56 28.23 12.05
N GLY A 536 -38.74 27.18 12.09
CA GLY A 536 -39.01 25.92 12.81
C GLY A 536 -38.43 24.68 12.11
N PRO A 537 -38.17 23.57 12.83
CA PRO A 537 -37.58 23.45 14.16
C PRO A 537 -36.34 22.51 14.17
N THR A 538 -35.37 22.81 15.03
CA THR A 538 -34.20 21.96 15.32
C THR A 538 -34.61 20.72 16.10
N PRO A 539 -34.28 19.48 15.67
CA PRO A 539 -34.55 18.30 16.47
C PRO A 539 -33.54 18.18 17.63
N ARG A 540 -34.06 18.26 18.87
CA ARG A 540 -33.35 17.92 20.11
C ARG A 540 -33.20 16.40 20.21
N ILE A 541 -31.97 15.91 20.13
CA ILE A 541 -31.65 14.51 20.45
C ILE A 541 -31.61 14.36 21.98
N LYS A 542 -32.58 13.60 22.52
CA LYS A 542 -32.59 13.15 23.91
C LYS A 542 -31.63 11.97 24.04
N ARG A 543 -30.54 12.15 24.80
CA ARG A 543 -29.71 11.04 25.29
C ARG A 543 -30.53 10.26 26.34
N ARG A 544 -30.71 8.95 26.12
CA ARG A 544 -31.29 8.02 27.09
C ARG A 544 -30.31 6.87 27.30
N ASN A 545 -30.16 6.48 28.56
CA ASN A 545 -29.46 5.30 29.10
C ASN A 545 -28.01 5.51 29.54
N GLN A 546 -27.87 6.27 30.63
CA GLN A 546 -27.03 5.87 31.76
C GLN A 546 -27.83 4.92 32.67
N VAL A 547 -27.11 4.11 33.45
CA VAL A 547 -27.58 3.18 34.51
C VAL A 547 -27.84 1.75 34.05
N ILE A 548 -26.79 0.91 34.04
CA ILE A 548 -26.75 -0.41 34.70
C ILE A 548 -25.31 -0.60 35.22
N TYR A 549 -25.17 -1.23 36.39
CA TYR A 549 -23.97 -1.48 37.21
C TYR A 549 -23.72 -0.48 38.36
N THR A 550 -24.54 -0.62 39.42
CA THR A 550 -24.03 -0.59 40.80
C THR A 550 -25.03 -1.27 41.75
N ALA A 551 -24.46 -2.07 42.67
CA ALA A 551 -25.04 -2.70 43.87
C ALA A 551 -25.94 -3.93 43.63
N ALA A 552 -25.81 -5.05 44.34
CA ALA A 552 -25.06 -5.40 45.53
C ALA A 552 -24.95 -6.94 45.61
N GLU A 553 -23.92 -7.44 46.29
CA GLU A 553 -24.04 -8.52 47.29
C GLU A 553 -22.68 -8.61 48.02
N ASP A 554 -22.55 -7.80 49.05
CA ASP A 554 -21.72 -8.07 50.24
C ASP A 554 -22.63 -7.73 51.42
N ASP A 555 -23.03 -8.74 52.19
CA ASP A 555 -23.44 -8.61 53.58
C ASP A 555 -23.35 -10.00 54.24
N GLU A 556 -22.33 -10.16 55.08
CA GLU A 556 -22.43 -10.60 56.49
C GLU A 556 -21.16 -11.33 56.96
N CYS A 557 -20.33 -10.63 57.75
CA CYS A 557 -19.73 -11.17 58.96
C CYS A 557 -19.31 -10.05 59.93
N GLU A 558 -19.91 -10.14 61.13
CA GLU A 558 -19.42 -9.74 62.47
C GLU A 558 -19.44 -8.26 62.89
N GLY A 559 -20.24 -7.99 63.93
CA GLY A 559 -20.18 -6.78 64.76
C GLY A 559 -21.45 -6.48 65.54
#